data_AF-A0A1B6EYE3-F1
#
_entry.id   AF-A0A1B6EYE3-F1
#
_cell.length_a   1.000
_cell.length_b   1.000
_cell.length_c   1.000
_cell.angle_alpha   90.00
_cell.angle_beta   90.00
_cell.angle_gamma   90.00
#
_symmetry.space_group_name_H-M   'P 1'
#
loop_
_entity.id
_entity.type
_entity.pdbx_description
1 polymer ?
#
loop_
_entity_poly.entity_id
_entity_poly.type
_entity_poly.pdbx_seq_one_letter_code
_entity_poly.pdbx_strand_id
1 'polypeptide(L)'
;LVWVMIIGKKLTRKKGVRLQTPIFLCYEVGTPYIFVASPVPVSVMECILKAMQYKKHKVHQLEGRNIKSMLFLLRNKAMNAGKNKTIAYEPAEAEVGRRNIDFTKRKAREIYANNVFQAADSVVLESLSLTADSTWRDNEIVPEMTGEPFKATLQLKSKNLFGMIKDMVANNMIVTPLPEYVQTVLHSGKNRITMRPPK
;
A
#
# COMPACT_ATOMS: atom_id res chain seq x y z
N LEU A 1 -11.73 16.96 8.33
CA LEU A 1 -12.22 15.56 8.29
C LEU A 1 -13.56 15.50 9.00
N VAL A 2 -14.53 14.82 8.40
CA VAL A 2 -15.86 14.59 8.97
C VAL A 2 -15.95 13.12 9.34
N TRP A 3 -16.28 12.86 10.60
CA TRP A 3 -16.50 11.51 11.11
C TRP A 3 -17.99 11.25 11.22
N VAL A 4 -18.45 10.17 10.62
CA VAL A 4 -19.87 9.81 10.58
C VAL A 4 -20.03 8.41 11.14
N MET A 5 -20.98 8.26 12.06
CA MET A 5 -21.41 6.97 12.58
C MET A 5 -22.84 6.71 12.11
N ILE A 6 -23.05 5.59 11.42
CA ILE A 6 -24.37 5.15 10.97
C ILE A 6 -24.76 3.94 11.79
N ILE A 7 -25.90 4.02 12.49
CA ILE A 7 -26.45 2.91 13.27
C ILE A 7 -27.79 2.51 12.67
N GLY A 8 -27.84 1.32 12.06
CA GLY A 8 -29.07 0.74 11.54
C GLY A 8 -29.97 0.26 12.69
N LYS A 9 -31.28 0.45 12.52
CA LYS A 9 -32.31 -0.08 13.42
C LYS A 9 -33.03 -1.21 12.72
N LYS A 10 -33.08 -2.41 13.32
CA LYS A 10 -33.82 -3.56 12.81
C LYS A 10 -35.00 -3.87 13.74
N LEU A 11 -36.20 -3.83 13.19
CA LEU A 11 -37.40 -4.30 13.88
C LEU A 11 -37.33 -5.82 14.06
N THR A 12 -37.55 -6.29 15.28
CA THR A 12 -37.63 -7.73 15.60
C THR A 12 -39.08 -8.12 15.82
N ARG A 13 -39.49 -9.28 15.27
CA ARG A 13 -40.89 -9.77 15.26
C ARG A 13 -41.56 -9.86 16.64
N LYS A 14 -40.80 -9.90 17.75
CA LYS A 14 -41.35 -10.14 19.10
C LYS A 14 -40.73 -9.33 20.25
N LYS A 15 -39.69 -8.49 20.03
CA LYS A 15 -38.92 -7.85 21.13
C LYS A 15 -38.44 -6.41 20.87
N GLY A 16 -39.13 -5.67 19.99
CA GLY A 16 -38.82 -4.24 19.74
C GLY A 16 -37.70 -4.01 18.71
N VAL A 17 -36.93 -2.93 18.89
CA VAL A 17 -35.89 -2.48 17.94
C VAL A 17 -34.51 -2.95 18.39
N ARG A 18 -33.81 -3.71 17.54
CA ARG A 18 -32.40 -4.07 17.74
C ARG A 18 -31.50 -3.14 16.93
N LEU A 19 -30.50 -2.57 17.60
CA LEU A 19 -29.46 -1.80 16.92
C LEU A 19 -28.49 -2.74 16.22
N GLN A 20 -28.11 -2.40 15.00
CA GLN A 20 -27.08 -3.07 14.23
C GLN A 20 -25.69 -2.55 14.62
N THR A 21 -24.66 -3.32 14.28
CA THR A 21 -23.26 -2.89 14.43
C THR A 21 -23.05 -1.53 13.75
N PRO A 22 -22.49 -0.53 14.45
CA PRO A 22 -22.25 0.78 13.86
C PRO A 22 -21.29 0.70 12.68
N ILE A 23 -21.57 1.49 11.65
CA ILE A 23 -20.68 1.70 10.52
C ILE A 23 -19.99 3.04 10.73
N PHE A 24 -18.66 3.02 10.80
CA PHE A 24 -17.85 4.22 10.93
C PHE A 24 -17.27 4.62 9.58
N LEU A 25 -17.49 5.88 9.23
CA LEU A 25 -17.00 6.50 8.02
C LEU A 25 -16.16 7.72 8.38
N CYS A 26 -15.09 7.95 7.63
CA CYS A 26 -14.36 9.20 7.64
C CYS A 26 -14.32 9.77 6.23
N TYR A 27 -14.73 11.03 6.10
CA TYR A 27 -14.80 11.73 4.84
C TYR A 27 -13.97 13.01 4.89
N GLU A 28 -13.20 13.27 3.83
CA GLU A 28 -12.58 14.57 3.62
C GLU A 28 -13.38 15.37 2.60
N VAL A 29 -14.00 16.46 3.07
CA VAL A 29 -14.80 17.37 2.23
C VAL A 29 -13.97 17.85 1.05
N GLY A 30 -14.56 17.81 -0.14
CA GLY A 30 -13.90 18.19 -1.39
C GLY A 30 -13.07 17.07 -2.04
N THR A 31 -12.99 15.90 -1.42
CA THR A 31 -12.38 14.71 -2.03
C THR A 31 -13.44 13.70 -2.46
N PRO A 32 -13.15 12.82 -3.44
CA PRO A 32 -14.03 11.71 -3.81
C PRO A 32 -13.82 10.45 -2.94
N TYR A 33 -13.14 10.57 -1.80
CA TYR A 33 -12.71 9.41 -0.99
C TYR A 33 -13.48 9.33 0.34
N ILE A 34 -14.01 8.14 0.63
CA ILE A 34 -14.60 7.79 1.92
C ILE A 34 -13.81 6.63 2.50
N PHE A 35 -13.31 6.79 3.72
CA PHE A 35 -12.72 5.70 4.47
C PHE A 35 -13.78 5.02 5.30
N VAL A 36 -13.75 3.69 5.31
CA VAL A 36 -14.72 2.85 6.02
C VAL A 36 -13.97 1.88 6.91
N ALA A 37 -14.39 1.72 8.16
CA ALA A 37 -13.74 0.79 9.08
C ALA A 37 -14.10 -0.68 8.81
N SER A 38 -15.23 -0.91 8.16
CA SER A 38 -15.76 -2.24 7.82
C SER A 38 -16.52 -2.20 6.50
N PRO A 39 -16.75 -3.35 5.84
CA PRO A 39 -17.61 -3.41 4.67
C PRO A 39 -18.98 -2.78 4.94
N VAL A 40 -19.42 -1.92 4.03
CA VAL A 40 -20.69 -1.20 4.13
C VAL A 40 -21.77 -1.98 3.38
N PRO A 41 -22.94 -2.27 3.98
CA PRO A 41 -24.04 -2.91 3.29
C PRO A 41 -24.47 -2.14 2.03
N VAL A 42 -24.87 -2.85 0.98
CA VAL A 42 -25.22 -2.26 -0.33
C VAL A 42 -26.27 -1.15 -0.19
N SER A 43 -27.34 -1.39 0.59
CA SER A 43 -28.40 -0.41 0.82
C SER A 43 -27.89 0.89 1.47
N VAL A 44 -26.95 0.79 2.41
CA VAL A 44 -26.33 1.96 3.05
C VAL A 44 -25.44 2.71 2.05
N MET A 45 -24.67 1.98 1.24
CA MET A 45 -23.83 2.55 0.20
C MET A 45 -24.65 3.29 -0.87
N GLU A 46 -25.79 2.75 -1.29
CA GLU A 46 -26.72 3.41 -2.22
C GLU A 46 -27.26 4.73 -1.64
N CYS A 47 -27.62 4.76 -0.35
CA CYS A 47 -28.03 5.99 0.32
C CYS A 47 -26.90 7.02 0.36
N ILE A 48 -25.67 6.60 0.66
CA ILE A 48 -24.49 7.49 0.66
C ILE A 48 -24.27 8.07 -0.75
N LEU A 49 -24.31 7.22 -1.77
CA LEU A 49 -24.14 7.65 -3.16
C LEU A 49 -25.21 8.65 -3.60
N LYS A 50 -26.48 8.39 -3.26
CA LYS A 50 -27.59 9.31 -3.56
C LYS A 50 -27.41 10.65 -2.83
N ALA A 51 -27.04 10.63 -1.55
CA ALA A 51 -26.82 11.84 -0.75
C ALA A 51 -25.65 12.68 -1.26
N MET A 52 -24.60 12.03 -1.75
CA MET A 52 -23.41 12.69 -2.30
C MET A 52 -23.49 12.94 -3.81
N GLN A 53 -24.61 12.62 -4.44
CA GLN A 53 -24.85 12.80 -5.88
C GLN A 53 -23.86 12.04 -6.80
N TYR A 54 -23.34 10.90 -6.33
CA TYR A 54 -22.49 10.01 -7.14
C TYR A 54 -23.30 8.84 -7.73
N LYS A 55 -22.99 8.47 -8.97
CA LYS A 55 -23.68 7.36 -9.67
C LYS A 55 -23.11 5.97 -9.34
N LYS A 56 -21.82 5.89 -9.04
CA LYS A 56 -21.08 4.63 -8.85
C LYS A 56 -20.00 4.83 -7.79
N HIS A 57 -19.63 3.74 -7.11
CA HIS A 57 -18.47 3.67 -6.24
C HIS A 57 -17.48 2.61 -6.75
N LYS A 58 -16.24 2.70 -6.25
CA LYS A 58 -15.22 1.68 -6.46
C LYS A 58 -14.37 1.55 -5.21
N VAL A 59 -14.06 0.31 -4.82
CA VAL A 59 -13.11 0.05 -3.74
C VAL A 59 -11.71 0.43 -4.19
N HIS A 60 -11.08 1.36 -3.48
CA HIS A 60 -9.69 1.73 -3.72
C HIS A 60 -8.76 0.67 -3.11
N GLN A 61 -7.64 0.38 -3.78
CA GLN A 61 -6.64 -0.60 -3.33
C GLN A 61 -5.67 -0.01 -2.30
N LEU A 62 -6.23 0.71 -1.32
CA LEU A 62 -5.51 1.36 -0.23
C LEU A 62 -6.21 1.05 1.10
N GLU A 63 -5.46 0.44 2.02
CA GLU A 63 -5.95 0.01 3.33
C GLU A 63 -4.92 0.39 4.41
N GLY A 64 -5.38 0.76 5.61
CA GLY A 64 -4.49 1.10 6.72
C GLY A 64 -5.24 1.70 7.90
N ARG A 65 -4.56 1.79 9.05
CA ARG A 65 -5.16 2.36 10.28
C ARG A 65 -5.02 3.87 10.41
N ASN A 66 -3.99 4.47 9.80
CA ASN A 66 -3.74 5.90 9.89
C ASN A 66 -4.37 6.65 8.70
N ILE A 67 -5.53 7.26 8.94
CA ILE A 67 -6.28 8.01 7.91
C ILE A 67 -5.48 9.19 7.35
N LYS A 68 -4.68 9.89 8.18
CA LYS A 68 -3.84 11.00 7.71
C LYS A 68 -2.79 10.50 6.72
N SER A 69 -2.14 9.38 7.02
CA SER A 69 -1.17 8.75 6.12
C SER A 69 -1.83 8.25 4.83
N MET A 70 -3.03 7.67 4.89
CA MET A 70 -3.76 7.28 3.69
C MET A 70 -4.17 8.47 2.82
N LEU A 71 -4.65 9.56 3.42
CA LEU A 71 -4.96 10.79 2.69
C LEU A 71 -3.74 11.38 2.01
N PHE A 72 -2.60 11.37 2.69
CA PHE A 72 -1.32 11.80 2.12
C PHE A 72 -0.98 10.99 0.86
N LEU A 73 -1.08 9.66 0.92
CA LEU A 73 -0.85 8.78 -0.23
C LEU A 73 -1.80 9.06 -1.40
N LEU A 74 -3.08 9.33 -1.12
CA LEU A 74 -4.07 9.67 -2.15
C LEU A 74 -3.80 11.03 -2.80
N ARG A 75 -3.38 12.03 -2.02
CA ARG A 75 -3.01 13.36 -2.54
C ARG A 75 -1.74 13.31 -3.37
N ASN A 76 -0.72 12.59 -2.91
CA ASN A 76 0.52 12.42 -3.66
C ASN A 76 0.29 11.72 -4.99
N LYS A 77 -0.64 10.77 -5.05
CA LYS A 77 -1.06 10.16 -6.31
C LYS A 77 -1.62 11.17 -7.30
N ALA A 78 -2.44 12.11 -6.85
CA ALA A 78 -3.00 13.15 -7.71
C ALA A 78 -1.91 14.09 -8.24
N MET A 79 -0.95 14.48 -7.37
CA MET A 79 0.15 15.38 -7.75
C MET A 79 1.19 14.72 -8.67
N ASN A 80 1.39 13.40 -8.54
CA ASN A 80 2.40 12.65 -9.29
C ASN A 80 1.80 11.78 -10.40
N ALA A 81 0.57 12.08 -10.84
CA ALA A 81 -0.09 11.43 -11.97
C ALA A 81 0.71 11.69 -13.26
N GLY A 82 1.74 10.88 -13.53
CA GLY A 82 2.62 11.00 -14.69
C GLY A 82 4.13 10.85 -14.40
N LYS A 83 4.55 10.74 -13.12
CA LYS A 83 5.97 10.61 -12.75
C LYS A 83 6.17 9.46 -11.77
N ASN A 84 6.18 8.22 -12.25
CA ASN A 84 6.79 7.11 -11.51
C ASN A 84 8.31 7.24 -11.64
N LYS A 85 8.92 8.11 -10.83
CA LYS A 85 10.38 8.22 -10.79
C LYS A 85 10.92 7.06 -9.94
N THR A 86 11.54 6.09 -10.59
CA THR A 86 12.46 5.18 -9.92
C THR A 86 13.77 5.91 -9.67
N ILE A 87 14.36 5.68 -8.50
CA ILE A 87 15.67 6.19 -8.14
C ILE A 87 16.67 5.08 -8.43
N ALA A 88 17.71 5.42 -9.18
CA ALA A 88 18.84 4.53 -9.42
C ALA A 88 19.66 4.38 -8.13
N TYR A 89 20.21 3.19 -7.91
CA TYR A 89 21.18 2.98 -6.84
C TYR A 89 22.59 3.16 -7.41
N GLU A 90 23.36 4.06 -6.84
CA GLU A 90 24.77 4.25 -7.16
C GLU A 90 25.62 3.57 -6.06
N PRO A 91 26.30 2.46 -6.37
CA PRO A 91 27.12 1.77 -5.39
C PRO A 91 28.36 2.60 -5.05
N ALA A 92 28.68 2.68 -3.76
CA ALA A 92 29.94 3.26 -3.32
C ALA A 92 31.03 2.18 -3.20
N GLU A 93 32.26 2.53 -3.58
CA GLU A 93 33.42 1.68 -3.38
C GLU A 93 33.82 1.61 -1.91
N ALA A 94 34.29 0.44 -1.51
CA ALA A 94 34.73 0.17 -0.14
C ALA A 94 36.19 0.57 0.03
N GLU A 95 36.52 1.42 1.00
CA GLU A 95 37.91 1.66 1.37
C GLU A 95 38.43 0.50 2.22
N VAL A 96 39.24 -0.38 1.63
CA VAL A 96 39.79 -1.56 2.31
C VAL A 96 41.09 -1.18 3.03
N GLY A 97 40.99 -0.83 4.31
CA GLY A 97 42.14 -0.59 5.20
C GLY A 97 42.38 -1.75 6.18
N ARG A 98 43.64 -2.04 6.54
CA ARG A 98 44.02 -3.16 7.45
C ARG A 98 43.40 -3.11 8.87
N ARG A 99 42.84 -1.97 9.30
CA ARG A 99 42.26 -1.76 10.64
C ARG A 99 40.94 -0.98 10.65
N ASN A 100 40.36 -0.69 9.48
CA ASN A 100 39.17 0.16 9.39
C ASN A 100 37.92 -0.68 9.17
N ILE A 101 36.86 -0.41 9.94
CA ILE A 101 35.53 -0.91 9.64
C ILE A 101 34.95 0.00 8.55
N ASP A 102 34.79 -0.53 7.35
CA ASP A 102 34.25 0.24 6.22
C ASP A 102 32.72 0.31 6.27
N PHE A 103 32.20 1.50 6.58
CA PHE A 103 30.77 1.79 6.60
C PHE A 103 30.26 2.45 5.30
N THR A 104 31.13 2.65 4.30
CA THR A 104 30.84 3.42 3.08
C THR A 104 29.68 2.81 2.29
N LYS A 105 29.69 1.48 2.12
CA LYS A 105 28.60 0.75 1.46
C LYS A 105 27.26 0.85 2.21
N ARG A 106 27.29 0.82 3.56
CA ARG A 106 26.09 0.97 4.37
C ARG A 106 25.51 2.38 4.22
N LYS A 107 26.37 3.40 4.30
CA LYS A 107 25.98 4.81 4.14
C LYS A 107 25.37 5.07 2.75
N ALA A 108 25.94 4.50 1.69
CA ALA A 108 25.37 4.58 0.34
C ALA A 108 23.96 3.99 0.26
N ARG A 109 23.74 2.81 0.86
CA ARG A 109 22.41 2.18 0.93
C ARG A 109 21.41 3.00 1.76
N GLU A 110 21.84 3.59 2.87
CA GLU A 110 21.01 4.48 3.69
C GLU A 110 20.59 5.73 2.92
N ILE A 111 21.52 6.38 2.22
CA ILE A 111 21.24 7.55 1.36
C ILE A 111 20.24 7.16 0.27
N TYR A 112 20.46 6.03 -0.41
CA TYR A 112 19.55 5.52 -1.43
C TYR A 112 18.14 5.27 -0.88
N ALA A 113 18.00 4.55 0.23
CA ALA A 113 16.70 4.25 0.82
C ALA A 113 15.98 5.52 1.29
N ASN A 114 16.72 6.48 1.85
CA ASN A 114 16.18 7.78 2.22
C ASN A 114 15.72 8.56 1.01
N ASN A 115 16.45 8.51 -0.11
CA ASN A 115 16.04 9.13 -1.38
C ASN A 115 14.76 8.50 -1.94
N VAL A 116 14.63 7.17 -1.90
CA VAL A 116 13.41 6.47 -2.35
C VAL A 116 12.19 6.87 -1.53
N PHE A 117 12.38 7.08 -0.23
CA PHE A 117 11.30 7.33 0.72
C PHE A 117 11.36 8.73 1.36
N GLN A 118 11.85 9.77 0.66
CA GLN A 118 12.04 11.14 1.21
C GLN A 118 10.78 11.71 1.86
N ALA A 119 9.60 11.36 1.33
CA ALA A 119 8.32 11.82 1.82
C ALA A 119 7.69 10.92 2.91
N ALA A 120 8.34 9.82 3.31
CA ALA A 120 7.76 8.79 4.17
C ALA A 120 7.91 9.05 5.67
N ASP A 121 8.72 10.02 6.09
CA ASP A 121 9.07 10.16 7.52
C ASP A 121 7.86 10.54 8.40
N SER A 122 6.78 11.05 7.79
CA SER A 122 5.49 11.30 8.46
C SER A 122 4.37 10.32 8.06
N VAL A 123 4.66 9.34 7.20
CA VAL A 123 3.69 8.42 6.62
C VAL A 123 3.85 7.04 7.23
N VAL A 124 2.81 6.57 7.90
CA VAL A 124 2.77 5.23 8.46
C VAL A 124 1.91 4.35 7.58
N LEU A 125 2.54 3.37 6.94
CA LEU A 125 1.88 2.29 6.21
C LEU A 125 2.18 0.98 6.91
N GLU A 126 1.15 0.19 7.24
CA GLU A 126 1.31 -1.04 8.02
C GLU A 126 1.46 -2.30 7.15
N SER A 127 0.99 -2.23 5.90
CA SER A 127 0.99 -3.40 5.02
C SER A 127 1.20 -3.04 3.55
N LEU A 128 1.84 -3.96 2.84
CA LEU A 128 1.93 -3.98 1.39
C LEU A 128 1.61 -5.40 0.91
N SER A 129 0.63 -5.53 0.04
CA SER A 129 0.22 -6.81 -0.56
C SER A 129 0.46 -6.78 -2.06
N LEU A 130 1.19 -7.76 -2.55
CA LEU A 130 1.53 -7.95 -3.94
C LEU A 130 0.95 -9.29 -4.39
N THR A 131 0.13 -9.27 -5.42
CA THR A 131 -0.40 -10.50 -6.03
C THR A 131 0.09 -10.55 -7.47
N ALA A 132 0.78 -11.63 -7.83
CA ALA A 132 1.17 -11.93 -9.19
C ALA A 132 0.34 -13.10 -9.70
N ASP A 133 -0.22 -12.93 -10.89
CA ASP A 133 -0.98 -13.94 -11.60
C ASP A 133 -0.32 -14.09 -12.98
N SER A 134 0.34 -15.22 -13.20
CA SER A 134 1.11 -15.50 -14.41
C SER A 134 1.13 -16.98 -14.70
N THR A 135 1.72 -17.39 -15.81
CA THR A 135 2.07 -18.80 -16.02
C THR A 135 3.45 -19.08 -15.42
N TRP A 136 3.68 -20.30 -14.97
CA TRP A 136 5.00 -20.73 -14.56
C TRP A 136 5.94 -20.75 -15.77
N ARG A 137 7.05 -20.00 -15.68
CA ARG A 137 7.97 -19.77 -16.81
C ARG A 137 9.26 -20.58 -16.73
N ASP A 138 9.57 -21.12 -15.56
CA ASP A 138 10.85 -21.76 -15.29
C ASP A 138 10.75 -23.25 -15.62
N ASN A 139 11.49 -23.68 -16.65
CA ASN A 139 11.56 -25.07 -17.06
C ASN A 139 12.74 -25.83 -16.43
N GLU A 140 13.59 -25.17 -15.63
CA GLU A 140 14.78 -25.78 -15.02
C GLU A 140 14.45 -26.41 -13.66
N ILE A 141 13.65 -25.73 -12.83
CA ILE A 141 13.36 -26.18 -11.46
C ILE A 141 12.21 -27.19 -11.43
N VAL A 142 11.10 -26.90 -12.14
CA VAL A 142 9.93 -27.77 -12.23
C VAL A 142 9.39 -27.77 -13.66
N PRO A 143 9.99 -28.58 -14.56
CA PRO A 143 9.63 -28.60 -15.98
C PRO A 143 8.15 -28.89 -16.22
N GLU A 144 7.55 -29.74 -15.38
CA GLU A 144 6.14 -30.18 -15.45
C GLU A 144 5.14 -29.06 -15.23
N MET A 145 5.55 -27.97 -14.57
CA MET A 145 4.67 -26.82 -14.34
C MET A 145 4.74 -25.79 -15.47
N THR A 146 5.63 -25.95 -16.45
CA THR A 146 5.82 -24.95 -17.51
C THR A 146 4.51 -24.68 -18.24
N GLY A 147 4.07 -23.41 -18.24
CA GLY A 147 2.81 -22.99 -18.86
C GLY A 147 1.57 -23.11 -17.97
N GLU A 148 1.65 -23.79 -16.82
CA GLU A 148 0.54 -23.89 -15.87
C GLU A 148 0.29 -22.55 -15.16
N PRO A 149 -0.97 -22.27 -14.77
CA PRO A 149 -1.32 -21.05 -14.05
C PRO A 149 -0.66 -21.04 -12.67
N PHE A 150 0.05 -19.96 -12.39
CA PHE A 150 0.77 -19.73 -11.14
C PHE A 150 0.31 -18.42 -10.51
N LYS A 151 -0.08 -18.52 -9.23
CA LYS A 151 -0.49 -17.37 -8.44
C LYS A 151 0.34 -17.25 -7.19
N ALA A 152 1.08 -16.15 -7.07
CA ALA A 152 1.83 -15.80 -5.88
C ALA A 152 1.22 -14.60 -5.17
N THR A 153 1.20 -14.61 -3.85
CA THR A 153 0.86 -13.43 -3.05
C THR A 153 1.91 -13.20 -1.98
N LEU A 154 2.58 -12.05 -2.02
CA LEU A 154 3.50 -11.57 -1.01
C LEU A 154 2.79 -10.53 -0.14
N GLN A 155 2.77 -10.73 1.16
CA GLN A 155 2.27 -9.75 2.13
C GLN A 155 3.37 -9.35 3.09
N LEU A 156 3.71 -8.06 3.10
CA LEU A 156 4.60 -7.47 4.08
C LEU A 156 3.75 -6.74 5.12
N LYS A 157 4.05 -6.94 6.40
CA LYS A 157 3.36 -6.29 7.52
C LYS A 157 4.38 -5.76 8.53
N SER A 158 4.21 -4.52 8.94
CA SER A 158 5.03 -3.86 9.97
C SER A 158 4.21 -2.75 10.64
N LYS A 159 4.66 -2.25 11.80
CA LYS A 159 4.08 -1.01 12.36
C LYS A 159 4.44 0.20 11.50
N ASN A 160 5.61 0.19 10.87
CA ASN A 160 6.06 1.17 9.90
C ASN A 160 6.80 0.43 8.78
N LEU A 161 6.11 0.19 7.66
CA LEU A 161 6.65 -0.55 6.53
C LEU A 161 7.84 0.18 5.89
N PHE A 162 7.77 1.51 5.74
CA PHE A 162 8.86 2.26 5.11
C PHE A 162 10.11 2.27 5.99
N GLY A 163 9.95 2.42 7.31
CA GLY A 163 11.05 2.27 8.26
C GLY A 163 11.71 0.89 8.18
N MET A 164 10.89 -0.18 8.19
CA MET A 164 11.39 -1.55 8.05
C MET A 164 12.16 -1.75 6.74
N ILE A 165 11.66 -1.26 5.60
CA ILE A 165 12.35 -1.41 4.32
C ILE A 165 13.66 -0.60 4.29
N LYS A 166 13.67 0.62 4.85
CA LYS A 166 14.90 1.42 5.01
C LYS A 166 15.96 0.64 5.78
N ASP A 167 15.58 0.04 6.90
CA ASP A 167 16.48 -0.76 7.75
C ASP A 167 16.99 -2.01 7.03
N MET A 168 16.12 -2.71 6.31
CA MET A 168 16.51 -3.90 5.53
C MET A 168 17.49 -3.55 4.40
N VAL A 169 17.30 -2.41 3.73
CA VAL A 169 18.23 -1.92 2.69
C VAL A 169 19.56 -1.52 3.31
N ALA A 170 19.56 -0.76 4.40
CA ALA A 170 20.78 -0.37 5.11
C ALA A 170 21.63 -1.59 5.51
N ASN A 171 20.98 -2.64 6.01
CA ASN A 171 21.60 -3.89 6.43
C ASN A 171 21.83 -4.91 5.30
N ASN A 172 21.63 -4.52 4.03
CA ASN A 172 21.87 -5.38 2.86
C ASN A 172 21.02 -6.68 2.86
N MET A 173 19.84 -6.66 3.48
CA MET A 173 18.90 -7.78 3.50
C MET A 173 18.03 -7.84 2.24
N ILE A 174 17.90 -6.72 1.53
CA ILE A 174 17.20 -6.62 0.24
C ILE A 174 18.20 -6.13 -0.79
N VAL A 175 18.20 -6.78 -1.95
CA VAL A 175 19.05 -6.39 -3.08
C VAL A 175 18.63 -5.02 -3.60
N THR A 176 19.59 -4.13 -3.77
CA THR A 176 19.42 -2.81 -4.37
C THR A 176 19.71 -2.84 -5.88
N PRO A 177 18.99 -2.06 -6.72
CA PRO A 177 17.91 -1.16 -6.36
C PRO A 177 16.62 -1.91 -5.97
N LEU A 178 15.78 -1.27 -5.15
CA LEU A 178 14.48 -1.82 -4.78
C LEU A 178 13.61 -2.02 -6.02
N PRO A 179 12.71 -3.02 -6.04
CA PRO A 179 11.75 -3.18 -7.14
C PRO A 179 10.87 -1.94 -7.34
N GLU A 180 10.51 -1.63 -8.58
CA GLU A 180 9.71 -0.44 -8.93
C GLU A 180 8.41 -0.35 -8.12
N TYR A 181 7.73 -1.47 -7.90
CA TYR A 181 6.48 -1.50 -7.12
C TYR A 181 6.68 -1.05 -5.67
N VAL A 182 7.89 -1.18 -5.10
CA VAL A 182 8.25 -0.70 -3.76
C VAL A 182 8.55 0.80 -3.80
N GLN A 183 9.34 1.22 -4.78
CA GLN A 183 9.74 2.63 -4.93
C GLN A 183 8.54 3.56 -5.21
N THR A 184 7.53 3.04 -5.91
CA THR A 184 6.35 3.81 -6.33
C THR A 184 5.20 3.79 -5.32
N VAL A 185 5.29 3.07 -4.19
CA VAL A 185 4.18 2.95 -3.21
C VAL A 185 3.67 4.33 -2.76
N LEU A 186 4.59 5.24 -2.41
CA LEU A 186 4.27 6.60 -1.94
C LEU A 186 3.52 7.44 -2.98
N HIS A 187 3.69 7.13 -4.26
CA HIS A 187 3.16 7.87 -5.40
C HIS A 187 1.94 7.19 -6.02
N SER A 188 1.82 5.86 -5.89
CA SER A 188 0.73 5.09 -6.48
C SER A 188 -0.61 5.30 -5.76
N GLY A 189 -0.55 5.73 -4.50
CA GLY A 189 -1.69 5.80 -3.59
C GLY A 189 -2.31 4.43 -3.28
N LYS A 190 -1.57 3.33 -3.51
CA LYS A 190 -2.04 1.94 -3.32
C LYS A 190 -1.05 1.19 -2.46
N ASN A 191 -1.55 0.25 -1.66
CA ASN A 191 -0.74 -0.75 -0.97
C ASN A 191 -1.21 -2.18 -1.22
N ARG A 192 -2.22 -2.36 -2.08
CA ARG A 192 -2.56 -3.65 -2.68
C ARG A 192 -2.32 -3.55 -4.19
N ILE A 193 -1.33 -4.29 -4.67
CA ILE A 193 -0.84 -4.21 -6.04
C ILE A 193 -1.01 -5.58 -6.69
N THR A 194 -1.67 -5.59 -7.85
CA THR A 194 -1.75 -6.78 -8.71
C THR A 194 -0.79 -6.61 -9.87
N MET A 195 0.24 -7.43 -9.91
CA MET A 195 1.19 -7.48 -11.02
C MET A 195 0.55 -8.23 -12.17
N ARG A 196 0.74 -7.70 -13.39
CA ARG A 196 0.36 -8.38 -14.63
C ARG A 196 1.62 -8.66 -15.42
N PRO A 197 1.69 -9.79 -16.15
CA PRO A 197 2.81 -10.03 -17.04
C PRO A 197 2.90 -8.90 -18.09
N PRO A 198 4.12 -8.53 -18.53
CA PRO A 198 4.30 -7.68 -19.70
C PRO A 198 3.55 -8.30 -20.88
N LYS A 199 2.87 -7.46 -21.67
CA LYS A 199 2.29 -7.88 -22.95
C LYS A 199 3.40 -8.20 -23.95
#